data_AF-A0A8S2EY87-F1
#
_entry.id   AF-A0A8S2EY87-F1
#
_cell.length_a   1.000
_cell.length_b   1.000
_cell.length_c   1.000
_cell.angle_alpha   90.00
_cell.angle_beta   90.00
_cell.angle_gamma   90.00
#
_symmetry.space_group_name_H-M   'P 1'
#
loop_
_entity.id
_entity.type
_entity.pdbx_description
1 polymer ?
#
loop_
_entity_poly.entity_id
_entity_poly.type
_entity_poly.pdbx_seq_one_letter_code
_entity_poly.pdbx_strand_id
1 'polypeptide(L)'
;MTDKIMDKFREQPNQPKFVRPIIDDFSGKIKQIIQERLVENDLSHRLNYVSTSIALKHLLDKQKNKEVVFRQTDKSKVFHLDTPSNYARKSDDYMAKTDAYTEISEHPLKQMIDSTNKLLRDLLGQKRIPASVFEKLKPPQDCELPHLYYNPKDHKPGVPLRPIVAGIKSPITPISKYLDKTLRPIFEKYTQHYTLQNTYVFLNHLDRHPMTDDTILATFDITDLYTMIPQKESIMALCRFLAKCGKSKINNISIDTFAKLSRHVLDNAYFAYENRLFKQIKGGPMGFAITQILADVYMFEWEKDILAQQTAVKQL
;
A
#
# COMPACT_ATOMS: atom_id res chain seq x y z
N MET A 1 -27.29 -27.27 5.64
CA MET A 1 -28.07 -26.01 5.53
C MET A 1 -27.18 -24.82 5.18
N THR A 2 -25.92 -24.83 5.60
CA THR A 2 -24.84 -23.89 5.24
C THR A 2 -24.49 -23.86 3.75
N ASP A 3 -24.44 -25.01 3.07
CA ASP A 3 -23.98 -25.05 1.66
C ASP A 3 -25.02 -24.47 0.68
N LYS A 4 -26.31 -24.73 0.90
CA LYS A 4 -27.41 -24.18 0.10
C LYS A 4 -27.58 -22.65 0.24
N ILE A 5 -27.07 -22.06 1.33
CA ILE A 5 -27.07 -20.61 1.52
C ILE A 5 -25.89 -19.99 0.78
N MET A 6 -24.72 -20.65 0.79
CA MET A 6 -23.52 -20.18 0.08
C MET A 6 -23.67 -20.22 -1.44
N ASP A 7 -24.42 -21.16 -2.00
CA ASP A 7 -24.67 -21.20 -3.44
C ASP A 7 -25.55 -20.02 -3.93
N LYS A 8 -26.44 -19.48 -3.08
CA LYS A 8 -27.16 -18.21 -3.38
C LYS A 8 -26.29 -16.96 -3.34
N PHE A 9 -25.11 -17.02 -2.72
CA PHE A 9 -24.12 -15.94 -2.70
C PHE A 9 -23.15 -16.01 -3.89
N ARG A 10 -23.21 -17.06 -4.72
CA ARG A 10 -22.35 -17.20 -5.91
C ARG A 10 -22.83 -16.35 -7.10
N GLU A 11 -24.11 -16.03 -7.19
CA GLU A 11 -24.76 -15.47 -8.39
C GLU A 11 -25.29 -14.03 -8.22
N GLN A 12 -24.47 -13.06 -7.78
CA GLN A 12 -24.84 -11.64 -7.91
C GLN A 12 -23.84 -10.86 -8.78
N PRO A 13 -24.24 -10.40 -9.98
CA PRO A 13 -23.30 -9.89 -10.99
C PRO A 13 -22.74 -8.48 -10.71
N ASN A 14 -23.20 -7.77 -9.68
CA ASN A 14 -22.88 -6.34 -9.46
C ASN A 14 -22.22 -6.01 -8.10
N GLN A 15 -21.68 -6.98 -7.36
CA GLN A 15 -20.87 -6.65 -6.17
C GLN A 15 -19.45 -6.22 -6.58
N PRO A 16 -18.86 -5.17 -5.95
CA PRO A 16 -17.44 -4.89 -6.11
C PRO A 16 -16.64 -6.13 -5.72
N LYS A 17 -15.84 -6.66 -6.65
CA LYS A 17 -15.11 -7.94 -6.49
C LYS A 17 -14.22 -8.01 -5.23
N PHE A 18 -13.97 -6.88 -4.56
CA PHE A 18 -13.16 -6.73 -3.34
C PHE A 18 -13.91 -6.79 -2.00
N VAL A 19 -15.25 -6.79 -2.00
CA VAL A 19 -16.02 -7.07 -0.77
C VAL A 19 -15.89 -8.56 -0.40
N ARG A 20 -15.81 -9.42 -1.41
CA ARG A 20 -15.71 -10.89 -1.25
C ARG A 20 -14.51 -11.33 -0.41
N PRO A 21 -13.25 -10.93 -0.70
CA PRO A 21 -12.08 -11.45 0.03
C PRO A 21 -12.06 -11.10 1.52
N ILE A 22 -12.55 -9.92 1.91
CA ILE A 22 -12.60 -9.49 3.32
C ILE A 22 -13.74 -10.21 4.06
N ILE A 23 -14.90 -10.37 3.39
CA ILE A 23 -16.01 -11.15 3.94
C ILE A 23 -15.63 -12.62 4.08
N ASP A 24 -14.88 -13.17 3.11
CA ASP A 24 -14.44 -14.56 3.11
C ASP A 24 -13.36 -14.80 4.19
N ASP A 25 -12.41 -13.88 4.38
CA ASP A 25 -11.42 -13.95 5.47
C ASP A 25 -12.07 -13.81 6.85
N PHE A 26 -13.01 -12.87 7.01
CA PHE A 26 -13.77 -12.73 8.25
C PHE A 26 -14.65 -13.96 8.51
N SER A 27 -15.39 -14.43 7.50
CA SER A 27 -16.21 -15.64 7.60
C SER A 27 -15.35 -16.87 7.90
N GLY A 28 -14.16 -16.97 7.33
CA GLY A 28 -13.19 -18.03 7.58
C GLY A 28 -12.67 -18.01 9.02
N LYS A 29 -12.19 -16.86 9.51
CA LYS A 29 -11.74 -16.70 10.91
C LYS A 29 -12.86 -16.95 11.91
N ILE A 30 -14.07 -16.50 11.62
CA ILE A 30 -15.24 -16.79 12.45
C ILE A 30 -15.57 -18.28 12.42
N LYS A 31 -15.55 -18.94 11.25
CA LYS A 31 -15.74 -20.41 11.17
C LYS A 31 -14.69 -21.18 11.98
N GLN A 32 -13.43 -20.72 11.97
CA GLN A 32 -12.35 -21.32 12.75
C GLN A 32 -12.60 -21.13 14.26
N ILE A 33 -12.88 -19.90 14.72
CA ILE A 33 -13.23 -19.62 16.12
C ILE A 33 -14.47 -20.42 16.56
N ILE A 34 -15.44 -20.61 15.65
CA ILE A 34 -16.62 -21.44 15.88
C ILE A 34 -16.23 -22.91 16.05
N GLN A 35 -15.37 -23.46 15.18
CA GLN A 35 -14.90 -24.84 15.29
C GLN A 35 -14.10 -25.09 16.58
N GLU A 36 -13.26 -24.14 16.98
CA GLU A 36 -12.46 -24.21 18.20
C GLU A 36 -13.32 -24.13 19.47
N ARG A 37 -14.46 -23.42 19.44
CA ARG A 37 -15.36 -23.22 20.61
C ARG A 37 -16.56 -24.16 20.67
N LEU A 38 -16.85 -24.94 19.62
CA LEU A 38 -17.93 -25.95 19.60
C LEU A 38 -17.61 -27.22 20.40
N VAL A 39 -16.39 -27.36 20.91
CA VAL A 39 -15.94 -28.52 21.69
C VAL A 39 -16.49 -28.50 23.14
N GLU A 40 -16.94 -27.35 23.65
CA GLU A 40 -17.48 -27.22 25.01
C GLU A 40 -19.02 -27.29 25.04
N ASN A 41 -19.53 -28.21 25.87
CA ASN A 41 -20.91 -28.70 25.85
C ASN A 41 -21.93 -27.85 26.65
N ASP A 42 -21.72 -26.54 26.78
CA ASP A 42 -22.61 -25.68 27.60
C ASP A 42 -23.75 -25.04 26.78
N LEU A 43 -24.98 -25.12 27.28
CA LEU A 43 -26.19 -24.53 26.68
C LEU A 43 -26.12 -23.01 26.65
N SER A 44 -25.47 -22.37 27.64
CA SER A 44 -25.30 -20.91 27.68
C SER A 44 -24.44 -20.41 26.51
N HIS A 45 -23.42 -21.18 26.14
CA HIS A 45 -22.57 -20.91 24.99
C HIS A 45 -23.33 -21.08 23.66
N ARG A 46 -24.26 -22.04 23.58
CA ARG A 46 -25.12 -22.22 22.39
C ARG A 46 -26.11 -21.06 22.19
N LEU A 47 -26.68 -20.50 23.26
CA LEU A 47 -27.59 -19.33 23.19
C LEU A 47 -26.84 -18.03 22.85
N ASN A 48 -25.66 -17.82 23.44
CA ASN A 48 -24.77 -16.71 23.06
C ASN A 48 -24.29 -16.83 21.61
N TYR A 49 -24.08 -18.05 21.12
CA TYR A 49 -23.72 -18.34 19.72
C TYR A 49 -24.85 -18.00 18.73
N VAL A 50 -26.10 -18.39 19.03
CA VAL A 50 -27.26 -18.02 18.18
C VAL A 50 -27.43 -16.50 18.14
N SER A 51 -27.30 -15.84 19.29
CA SER A 51 -27.40 -14.37 19.37
C SER A 51 -26.27 -13.67 18.61
N THR A 52 -25.04 -14.16 18.70
CA THR A 52 -23.87 -13.63 17.98
C THR A 52 -24.01 -13.83 16.46
N SER A 53 -24.45 -15.01 16.02
CA SER A 53 -24.64 -15.29 14.59
C SER A 53 -25.76 -14.47 13.96
N ILE A 54 -26.85 -14.21 14.70
CA ILE A 54 -27.92 -13.29 14.27
C ILE A 54 -27.40 -11.85 14.17
N ALA A 55 -26.67 -11.37 15.19
CA ALA A 55 -26.09 -10.03 15.19
C ALA A 55 -25.09 -9.83 14.03
N LEU A 56 -24.26 -10.84 13.75
CA LEU A 56 -23.33 -10.83 12.61
C LEU A 56 -24.07 -10.80 11.27
N LYS A 57 -25.11 -11.62 11.10
CA LYS A 57 -25.93 -11.61 9.90
C LYS A 57 -26.54 -10.22 9.66
N HIS A 58 -27.05 -9.61 10.71
CA HIS A 58 -27.60 -8.27 10.66
C HIS A 58 -26.55 -7.21 10.31
N LEU A 59 -25.34 -7.28 10.88
CA LEU A 59 -24.23 -6.39 10.50
C LEU A 59 -23.82 -6.55 9.03
N LEU A 60 -23.77 -7.80 8.53
CA LEU A 60 -23.46 -8.07 7.13
C LEU A 60 -24.55 -7.54 6.20
N ASP A 61 -25.82 -7.66 6.58
CA ASP A 61 -26.93 -7.12 5.80
C ASP A 61 -26.91 -5.58 5.81
N LYS A 62 -26.62 -4.95 6.95
CA LYS A 62 -26.38 -3.50 7.05
C LYS A 62 -25.20 -3.04 6.19
N GLN A 63 -24.12 -3.82 6.12
CA GLN A 63 -22.98 -3.50 5.27
C GLN A 63 -23.34 -3.59 3.78
N LYS A 64 -24.13 -4.60 3.36
CA LYS A 64 -24.64 -4.70 1.98
C LYS A 64 -25.52 -3.50 1.62
N ASN A 65 -26.35 -3.06 2.57
CA ASN A 65 -27.21 -1.88 2.43
C ASN A 65 -26.45 -0.55 2.58
N LYS A 66 -25.12 -0.58 2.76
CA LYS A 66 -24.27 0.59 2.98
C LYS A 66 -24.69 1.44 4.20
N GLU A 67 -25.30 0.82 5.21
CA GLU A 67 -25.70 1.48 6.45
C GLU A 67 -24.55 1.56 7.48
N VAL A 68 -23.55 0.68 7.34
CA VAL A 68 -22.36 0.63 8.19
C VAL A 68 -21.11 0.41 7.35
N VAL A 69 -19.99 0.96 7.81
CA VAL A 69 -18.65 0.68 7.27
C VAL A 69 -17.95 -0.29 8.22
N PHE A 70 -17.58 -1.45 7.69
CA PHE A 70 -16.83 -2.47 8.41
C PHE A 70 -15.44 -2.61 7.81
N ARG A 71 -14.40 -2.38 8.61
CA ARG A 71 -12.99 -2.42 8.18
C ARG A 71 -12.11 -3.11 9.20
N GLN A 72 -11.02 -3.69 8.73
CA GLN A 72 -9.91 -4.10 9.59
C GLN A 72 -9.02 -2.89 9.87
N THR A 73 -8.52 -2.76 11.10
CA THR A 73 -7.62 -1.66 11.50
C THR A 73 -6.21 -1.84 10.94
N ASP A 74 -5.48 -0.73 10.81
CA ASP A 74 -4.16 -0.69 10.17
C ASP A 74 -3.11 -1.51 10.93
N LYS A 75 -3.00 -1.34 12.25
CA LYS A 75 -1.93 -1.96 13.06
C LYS A 75 -2.38 -3.20 13.84
N SER A 76 -3.41 -3.07 14.67
CA SER A 76 -3.86 -4.14 15.57
C SER A 76 -4.61 -5.26 14.87
N LYS A 77 -5.00 -5.05 13.61
CA LYS A 77 -5.71 -6.03 12.77
C LYS A 77 -7.07 -6.47 13.35
N VAL A 78 -7.64 -5.68 14.27
CA VAL A 78 -8.99 -5.87 14.82
C VAL A 78 -10.05 -5.26 13.89
N PHE A 79 -11.32 -5.54 14.17
CA PHE A 79 -12.44 -4.97 13.42
C PHE A 79 -12.86 -3.60 13.96
N HIS A 80 -13.23 -2.73 13.03
CA HIS A 80 -13.74 -1.40 13.29
C HIS A 80 -15.06 -1.20 12.55
N LEU A 81 -16.06 -0.73 13.29
CA LEU A 81 -17.36 -0.32 12.77
C LEU A 81 -17.43 1.21 12.79
N ASP A 82 -17.81 1.81 11.67
CA ASP A 82 -18.05 3.24 11.54
C ASP A 82 -19.37 3.49 10.80
N THR A 83 -19.89 4.71 10.89
CA THR A 83 -20.99 5.16 10.04
C THR A 83 -20.46 5.56 8.66
N PRO A 84 -21.24 5.37 7.57
CA PRO A 84 -20.86 5.80 6.24
C PRO A 84 -20.51 7.29 6.17
N SER A 85 -21.29 8.15 6.83
CA SER A 85 -21.08 9.60 6.85
C SER A 85 -19.77 9.99 7.54
N ASN A 86 -19.45 9.39 8.69
CA ASN A 86 -18.20 9.68 9.38
C ASN A 86 -16.98 9.15 8.63
N TYR A 87 -17.09 7.98 8.00
CA TYR A 87 -16.03 7.43 7.16
C TYR A 87 -15.76 8.31 5.94
N ALA A 88 -16.81 8.74 5.23
CA ALA A 88 -16.72 9.65 4.08
C ALA A 88 -16.14 11.02 4.48
N ARG A 89 -16.61 11.59 5.58
CA ARG A 89 -16.03 12.85 6.10
C ARG A 89 -14.54 12.72 6.39
N LYS A 90 -14.11 11.64 7.07
CA LYS A 90 -12.69 11.42 7.38
C LYS A 90 -11.84 11.19 6.12
N SER A 91 -12.39 10.56 5.08
CA SER A 91 -11.65 10.36 3.83
C SER A 91 -11.54 11.67 3.04
N ASP A 92 -12.61 12.46 2.97
CA ASP A 92 -12.59 13.81 2.39
C ASP A 92 -11.63 14.74 3.14
N ASP A 93 -11.65 14.73 4.48
CA ASP A 93 -10.70 15.47 5.33
C ASP A 93 -9.25 15.07 5.01
N TYR A 94 -8.99 13.77 4.80
CA TYR A 94 -7.67 13.29 4.41
C TYR A 94 -7.26 13.78 3.01
N MET A 95 -8.16 13.69 2.03
CA MET A 95 -7.90 14.16 0.67
C MET A 95 -7.61 15.67 0.64
N ALA A 96 -8.42 16.46 1.35
CA ALA A 96 -8.27 17.91 1.45
C ALA A 96 -6.95 18.30 2.16
N LYS A 97 -6.63 17.63 3.28
CA LYS A 97 -5.39 17.89 4.05
C LYS A 97 -4.14 17.63 3.20
N THR A 98 -4.15 16.58 2.38
CA THR A 98 -2.98 16.18 1.59
C THR A 98 -2.87 16.92 0.27
N ASP A 99 -4.00 17.35 -0.31
CA ASP A 99 -4.06 17.96 -1.65
C ASP A 99 -3.24 17.13 -2.67
N ALA A 100 -3.33 15.81 -2.53
CA ALA A 100 -2.55 14.86 -3.32
C ALA A 100 -3.36 14.24 -4.46
N TYR A 101 -4.65 14.53 -4.51
CA TYR A 101 -5.60 13.86 -5.39
C TYR A 101 -6.40 14.90 -6.16
N THR A 102 -6.58 14.64 -7.46
CA THR A 102 -7.43 15.45 -8.33
C THR A 102 -8.52 14.56 -8.89
N GLU A 103 -9.77 14.97 -8.72
CA GLU A 103 -10.90 14.29 -9.33
C GLU A 103 -10.86 14.45 -10.87
N ILE A 104 -11.23 13.39 -11.57
CA ILE A 104 -11.29 13.35 -13.03
C ILE A 104 -12.66 12.87 -13.50
N SER A 105 -13.09 13.32 -14.67
CA SER A 105 -14.38 12.94 -15.26
C SER A 105 -14.29 11.70 -16.15
N GLU A 106 -13.18 11.52 -16.85
CA GLU A 106 -13.02 10.46 -17.83
C GLU A 106 -12.41 9.19 -17.22
N HIS A 107 -12.95 8.03 -17.59
CA HIS A 107 -12.46 6.74 -17.10
C HIS A 107 -11.08 6.40 -17.71
N PRO A 108 -10.00 6.38 -16.91
CA PRO A 108 -8.64 6.41 -17.45
C PRO A 108 -8.11 5.04 -17.87
N LEU A 109 -8.83 3.94 -17.60
CA LEU A 109 -8.32 2.58 -17.77
C LEU A 109 -7.81 2.30 -19.19
N LYS A 110 -8.56 2.71 -20.22
CA LYS A 110 -8.13 2.54 -21.62
C LYS A 110 -6.84 3.30 -21.90
N GLN A 111 -6.76 4.56 -21.48
CA GLN A 111 -5.55 5.38 -21.61
C GLN A 111 -4.36 4.75 -20.87
N MET A 112 -4.57 4.20 -19.67
CA MET A 112 -3.52 3.53 -18.90
C MET A 112 -3.00 2.29 -19.64
N ILE A 113 -3.89 1.46 -20.20
CA ILE A 113 -3.50 0.27 -20.97
C ILE A 113 -2.73 0.68 -22.23
N ASP A 114 -3.27 1.63 -22.99
CA ASP A 114 -2.70 2.09 -24.25
C ASP A 114 -1.32 2.72 -24.05
N SER A 115 -1.18 3.61 -23.07
CA SER A 115 0.09 4.27 -22.73
C SER A 115 1.13 3.29 -22.18
N THR A 116 0.71 2.33 -21.34
CA THR A 116 1.60 1.29 -20.81
C THR A 116 2.12 0.40 -21.93
N ASN A 117 1.23 -0.09 -22.79
CA ASN A 117 1.63 -0.92 -23.93
C ASN A 117 2.56 -0.15 -24.90
N LYS A 118 2.26 1.13 -25.16
CA LYS A 118 3.11 1.99 -25.98
C LYS A 118 4.51 2.10 -25.40
N LEU A 119 4.64 2.50 -24.13
CA LEU A 119 5.92 2.61 -23.44
C LEU A 119 6.74 1.31 -23.53
N LEU A 120 6.11 0.16 -23.23
CA LEU A 120 6.81 -1.12 -23.23
C LEU A 120 7.28 -1.55 -24.62
N ARG A 121 6.47 -1.31 -25.66
CA ARG A 121 6.85 -1.58 -27.05
C ARG A 121 8.00 -0.68 -27.50
N ASP A 122 7.96 0.60 -27.16
CA ASP A 122 9.02 1.55 -27.48
C ASP A 122 10.35 1.13 -26.82
N LEU A 123 10.30 0.77 -25.53
CA LEU A 123 11.48 0.28 -24.80
C LEU A 123 12.01 -1.04 -25.37
N LEU A 124 11.15 -1.95 -25.83
CA LEU A 124 11.55 -3.19 -26.47
C LEU A 124 12.21 -2.93 -27.83
N GLY A 125 11.57 -2.11 -28.68
CA GLY A 125 12.08 -1.76 -30.02
C GLY A 125 13.43 -1.04 -29.97
N GLN A 126 13.64 -0.20 -28.96
CA GLN A 126 14.92 0.47 -28.69
C GLN A 126 15.95 -0.44 -28.00
N LYS A 127 15.65 -1.72 -27.75
CA LYS A 127 16.48 -2.69 -27.02
C LYS A 127 16.88 -2.22 -25.61
N ARG A 128 16.02 -1.42 -24.97
CA ARG A 128 16.23 -0.85 -23.63
C ARG A 128 15.72 -1.75 -22.51
N ILE A 129 14.86 -2.70 -22.85
CA ILE A 129 14.47 -3.83 -22.01
C ILE A 129 14.60 -5.14 -22.81
N PRO A 130 15.03 -6.25 -22.19
CA PRO A 130 14.98 -7.57 -22.82
C PRO A 130 13.53 -8.03 -23.07
N ALA A 131 13.32 -8.90 -24.06
CA ALA A 131 12.01 -9.52 -24.33
C ALA A 131 11.44 -10.25 -23.09
N SER A 132 12.29 -10.93 -22.31
CA SER A 132 11.90 -11.59 -21.08
C SER A 132 11.40 -10.64 -19.98
N VAL A 133 11.85 -9.38 -20.01
CA VAL A 133 11.35 -8.34 -19.10
C VAL A 133 10.06 -7.76 -19.66
N PHE A 134 10.00 -7.44 -20.95
CA PHE A 134 8.78 -7.00 -21.62
C PHE A 134 7.59 -7.91 -21.29
N GLU A 135 7.76 -9.23 -21.42
CA GLU A 135 6.71 -10.21 -21.10
C GLU A 135 6.20 -10.13 -19.66
N LYS A 136 7.08 -9.85 -18.69
CA LYS A 136 6.72 -9.70 -17.27
C LYS A 136 6.05 -8.36 -16.96
N LEU A 137 6.28 -7.35 -17.80
CA LEU A 137 5.78 -5.98 -17.59
C LEU A 137 4.42 -5.72 -18.23
N LYS A 138 3.96 -6.59 -19.13
CA LYS A 138 2.68 -6.41 -19.84
C LYS A 138 1.51 -6.23 -18.87
N PRO A 139 0.56 -5.34 -19.19
CA PRO A 139 -0.71 -5.27 -18.48
C PRO A 139 -1.42 -6.64 -18.42
N PRO A 140 -2.10 -6.97 -17.31
CA PRO A 140 -2.99 -8.13 -17.25
C PRO A 140 -4.05 -8.10 -18.36
N GLN A 141 -4.56 -9.26 -18.78
CA GLN A 141 -5.63 -9.30 -19.79
C GLN A 141 -6.95 -8.71 -19.25
N ASP A 142 -7.26 -8.96 -17.99
CA ASP A 142 -8.46 -8.51 -17.29
C ASP A 142 -8.17 -7.24 -16.46
N CYS A 143 -7.57 -6.23 -17.09
CA CYS A 143 -7.22 -4.99 -16.41
C CYS A 143 -8.44 -4.35 -15.73
N GLU A 144 -8.24 -3.91 -14.48
CA GLU A 144 -9.24 -3.18 -13.70
C GLU A 144 -8.60 -1.89 -13.15
N LEU A 145 -9.41 -0.84 -13.03
CA LEU A 145 -8.95 0.39 -12.38
C LEU A 145 -8.70 0.10 -10.89
N PRO A 146 -7.58 0.56 -10.31
CA PRO A 146 -7.36 0.43 -8.88
C PRO A 146 -8.48 1.09 -8.06
N HIS A 147 -8.67 0.60 -6.83
CA HIS A 147 -9.67 1.12 -5.91
C HIS A 147 -8.98 1.64 -4.65
N LEU A 148 -9.26 2.89 -4.29
CA LEU A 148 -8.84 3.47 -3.03
C LEU A 148 -9.81 3.07 -1.92
N TYR A 149 -9.28 2.67 -0.77
CA TYR A 149 -10.05 2.50 0.45
C TYR A 149 -9.20 2.95 1.63
N TYR A 150 -9.81 3.06 2.80
CA TYR A 150 -9.11 3.52 3.99
C TYR A 150 -9.19 2.52 5.14
N ASN A 151 -8.05 2.34 5.81
CA ASN A 151 -7.95 1.55 7.04
C ASN A 151 -7.95 2.47 8.27
N PRO A 152 -8.76 2.17 9.30
CA PRO A 152 -8.77 2.94 10.55
C PRO A 152 -7.48 2.75 11.36
N LYS A 153 -6.93 3.84 11.89
CA LYS A 153 -5.76 3.85 12.79
C LYS A 153 -6.23 3.95 14.24
N ASP A 154 -6.72 2.84 14.76
CA ASP A 154 -7.25 2.66 16.13
C ASP A 154 -6.30 3.10 17.26
N HIS A 155 -5.00 2.99 17.02
CA HIS A 155 -3.94 3.43 17.95
C HIS A 155 -3.66 4.94 17.94
N LYS A 156 -4.42 5.76 17.18
CA LYS A 156 -4.29 7.23 17.16
C LYS A 156 -5.59 7.90 17.62
N PRO A 157 -5.52 9.01 18.38
CA PRO A 157 -6.70 9.77 18.78
C PRO A 157 -7.58 10.14 17.59
N GLY A 158 -8.90 10.01 17.74
CA GLY A 158 -9.88 10.28 16.67
C GLY A 158 -9.98 9.21 15.58
N VAL A 159 -9.21 8.12 15.68
CA VAL A 159 -9.18 6.99 14.72
C VAL A 159 -9.09 7.49 13.28
N PRO A 160 -8.01 8.20 12.91
CA PRO A 160 -7.82 8.71 11.56
C PRO A 160 -7.68 7.58 10.55
N LEU A 161 -7.90 7.91 9.29
CA LEU A 161 -7.89 6.97 8.18
C LEU A 161 -6.53 6.93 7.48
N ARG A 162 -6.10 5.73 7.05
CA ARG A 162 -4.93 5.51 6.18
C ARG A 162 -5.39 5.11 4.78
N PRO A 163 -5.06 5.84 3.71
CA PRO A 163 -5.41 5.44 2.35
C PRO A 163 -4.63 4.20 1.93
N ILE A 164 -5.28 3.31 1.19
CA ILE A 164 -4.68 2.17 0.50
C ILE A 164 -5.30 2.05 -0.89
N VAL A 165 -4.45 2.01 -1.91
CA VAL A 165 -4.85 1.80 -3.31
C VAL A 165 -4.64 0.33 -3.66
N ALA A 166 -5.73 -0.43 -3.75
CA ALA A 166 -5.70 -1.80 -4.23
C ALA A 166 -5.75 -1.84 -5.75
N GLY A 167 -4.65 -2.27 -6.37
CA GLY A 167 -4.49 -2.29 -7.83
C GLY A 167 -3.96 -3.59 -8.40
N ILE A 168 -4.28 -4.76 -7.84
CA ILE A 168 -3.68 -6.04 -8.27
C ILE A 168 -3.75 -6.25 -9.80
N LYS A 169 -4.88 -5.87 -10.41
CA LYS A 169 -5.14 -5.98 -11.85
C LYS A 169 -4.89 -4.67 -12.63
N SER A 170 -4.18 -3.72 -12.03
CA SER A 170 -3.85 -2.46 -12.69
C SER A 170 -2.85 -2.68 -13.83
N PRO A 171 -2.95 -1.93 -14.94
CA PRO A 171 -1.95 -1.94 -16.00
C PRO A 171 -0.52 -1.64 -15.52
N ILE A 172 -0.37 -0.84 -14.46
CA ILE A 172 0.93 -0.39 -13.93
C ILE A 172 1.49 -1.27 -12.81
N THR A 173 0.71 -2.23 -12.29
CA THR A 173 1.14 -3.10 -11.18
C THR A 173 2.30 -4.02 -11.54
N PRO A 174 2.36 -4.66 -12.72
CA PRO A 174 3.50 -5.46 -13.12
C PRO A 174 4.81 -4.65 -13.14
N ILE A 175 4.77 -3.41 -13.66
CA ILE A 175 5.90 -2.48 -13.64
C ILE A 175 6.31 -2.16 -12.21
N SER A 176 5.37 -1.75 -11.37
CA SER A 176 5.66 -1.43 -9.97
C SER A 176 6.32 -2.59 -9.23
N LYS A 177 5.83 -3.81 -9.40
CA LYS A 177 6.38 -5.00 -8.74
C LYS A 177 7.77 -5.35 -9.27
N TYR A 178 7.99 -5.22 -10.58
CA TYR A 178 9.28 -5.47 -11.19
C TYR A 178 10.35 -4.50 -10.69
N LEU A 179 10.00 -3.21 -10.61
CA LEU A 179 10.89 -2.17 -10.11
C LEU A 179 11.33 -2.47 -8.68
N ASP A 180 10.38 -2.66 -7.75
CA ASP A 180 10.71 -2.97 -6.36
C ASP A 180 11.51 -4.28 -6.25
N LYS A 181 11.07 -5.37 -6.87
CA LYS A 181 11.80 -6.65 -6.85
C LYS A 181 13.25 -6.54 -7.35
N THR A 182 13.50 -5.65 -8.30
CA THR A 182 14.84 -5.46 -8.87
C THR A 182 15.71 -4.53 -8.02
N LEU A 183 15.11 -3.47 -7.45
CA LEU A 183 15.82 -2.41 -6.75
C LEU A 183 15.99 -2.69 -5.25
N ARG A 184 15.03 -3.38 -4.63
CA ARG A 184 14.97 -3.69 -3.19
C ARG A 184 16.24 -4.37 -2.66
N PRO A 185 16.76 -5.45 -3.29
CA PRO A 185 17.98 -6.09 -2.78
C PRO A 185 19.23 -5.21 -2.91
N ILE A 186 19.25 -4.29 -3.90
CA ILE A 186 20.36 -3.35 -4.08
C ILE A 186 20.34 -2.31 -2.97
N PHE A 187 19.15 -1.77 -2.67
CA PHE A 187 18.95 -0.84 -1.57
C PHE A 187 19.36 -1.45 -0.24
N GLU A 188 18.75 -2.57 0.15
CA GLU A 188 19.01 -3.22 1.45
C GLU A 188 20.49 -3.55 1.64
N LYS A 189 21.15 -4.07 0.60
CA LYS A 189 22.59 -4.37 0.66
C LYS A 189 23.43 -3.11 0.87
N TYR A 190 23.10 -2.02 0.18
CA TYR A 190 23.86 -0.77 0.26
C TYR A 190 23.59 -0.03 1.58
N THR A 191 22.38 -0.12 2.12
CA THR A 191 21.95 0.64 3.32
C THR A 191 22.00 -0.18 4.61
N GLN A 192 22.55 -1.39 4.60
CA GLN A 192 22.57 -2.29 5.76
C GLN A 192 23.18 -1.67 7.05
N HIS A 193 24.05 -0.67 6.92
CA HIS A 193 24.68 0.04 8.05
C HIS A 193 23.94 1.32 8.47
N TYR A 194 22.95 1.76 7.69
CA TYR A 194 22.16 2.97 7.93
C TYR A 194 20.72 2.67 8.31
N THR A 195 20.23 1.48 7.96
CA THR A 195 18.84 1.07 8.14
C THR A 195 18.78 -0.15 9.04
N LEU A 196 17.90 -0.10 10.05
CA LEU A 196 17.64 -1.22 10.93
C LEU A 196 16.45 -2.01 10.39
N GLN A 197 16.64 -3.31 10.19
CA GLN A 197 15.65 -4.14 9.51
C GLN A 197 14.46 -4.52 10.40
N ASN A 198 14.66 -4.62 11.71
CA ASN A 198 13.63 -5.02 12.65
C ASN A 198 14.01 -4.64 14.09
N THR A 199 13.04 -4.80 15.00
CA THR A 199 13.19 -4.51 16.43
C THR A 199 14.33 -5.30 17.08
N TYR A 200 14.56 -6.56 16.68
CA TYR A 200 15.63 -7.39 17.26
C TYR A 200 17.02 -6.83 16.92
N VAL A 201 17.24 -6.41 15.68
CA VAL A 201 18.50 -5.75 15.27
C VAL A 201 18.69 -4.43 16.04
N PHE A 202 17.62 -3.67 16.26
CA PHE A 202 17.68 -2.45 17.05
C PHE A 202 18.05 -2.70 18.52
N LEU A 203 17.41 -3.68 19.18
CA LEU A 203 17.73 -4.04 20.57
C LEU A 203 19.19 -4.50 20.71
N ASN A 204 19.65 -5.38 19.82
CA ASN A 204 21.06 -5.79 19.79
C ASN A 204 22.02 -4.62 19.54
N HIS A 205 21.59 -3.60 18.79
CA HIS A 205 22.38 -2.38 18.61
C HIS A 205 22.46 -1.58 19.91
N LEU A 206 21.35 -1.40 20.63
CA LEU A 206 21.34 -0.71 21.93
C LEU A 206 22.19 -1.44 22.97
N ASP A 207 22.11 -2.76 23.06
CA ASP A 207 22.89 -3.56 24.02
C ASP A 207 24.40 -3.40 23.83
N ARG A 208 24.84 -3.16 22.59
CA ARG A 208 26.25 -2.95 22.24
C ARG A 208 26.72 -1.50 22.43
N HIS A 209 25.80 -0.56 22.63
CA HIS A 209 26.08 0.86 22.81
C HIS A 209 25.47 1.31 24.15
N PRO A 210 26.08 0.93 25.28
CA PRO A 210 25.56 1.25 26.60
C PRO A 210 25.38 2.75 26.76
N MET A 211 24.19 3.14 27.18
CA MET A 211 23.81 4.53 27.39
C MET A 211 24.30 4.99 28.77
N THR A 212 24.72 6.25 28.86
CA THR A 212 25.04 6.92 30.12
C THR A 212 23.83 7.69 30.65
N ASP A 213 23.90 8.14 31.91
CA ASP A 213 22.84 8.97 32.52
C ASP A 213 22.59 10.28 31.76
N ASP A 214 23.58 10.77 31.01
CA ASP A 214 23.48 11.97 30.17
C ASP A 214 22.96 11.69 28.74
N THR A 215 22.61 10.45 28.42
CA THR A 215 22.15 10.07 27.07
C THR A 215 20.72 10.49 26.84
N ILE A 216 20.49 11.32 25.82
CA ILE A 216 19.15 11.73 25.39
C ILE A 216 18.72 10.90 24.20
N LEU A 217 17.58 10.20 24.33
CA LEU A 217 16.91 9.53 23.21
C LEU A 217 15.88 10.46 22.59
N ALA A 218 16.00 10.70 21.29
CA ALA A 218 15.06 11.47 20.50
C ALA A 218 14.47 10.62 19.37
N THR A 219 13.20 10.86 19.03
CA THR A 219 12.52 10.19 17.92
C THR A 219 11.86 11.21 17.01
N PHE A 220 11.81 10.90 15.72
CA PHE A 220 11.19 11.73 14.69
C PHE A 220 10.22 10.86 13.89
N ASP A 221 9.00 11.37 13.64
CA ASP A 221 7.97 10.68 12.83
C ASP A 221 7.65 11.53 11.60
N ILE A 222 7.76 10.93 10.41
CA ILE A 222 7.42 11.61 9.15
C ILE A 222 5.95 11.37 8.84
N THR A 223 5.20 12.46 8.79
CA THR A 223 3.76 12.39 8.53
C THR A 223 3.48 12.16 7.05
N ASP A 224 2.63 11.19 6.73
CA ASP A 224 2.10 10.91 5.39
C ASP A 224 3.17 10.73 4.28
N LEU A 225 4.36 10.20 4.62
CA LEU A 225 5.53 10.07 3.73
C LEU A 225 5.17 9.63 2.30
N TYR A 226 4.44 8.53 2.14
CA TYR A 226 4.13 8.00 0.81
C TYR A 226 3.22 8.92 -0.02
N THR A 227 2.30 9.65 0.62
CA THR A 227 1.41 10.57 -0.09
C THR A 227 2.11 11.90 -0.38
N MET A 228 3.11 12.26 0.42
CA MET A 228 3.77 13.57 0.36
C MET A 228 5.13 13.58 -0.35
N ILE A 229 5.70 12.42 -0.65
CA ILE A 229 7.02 12.35 -1.28
C ILE A 229 7.04 13.08 -2.64
N PRO A 230 7.99 14.00 -2.88
CA PRO A 230 8.07 14.69 -4.16
C PRO A 230 8.43 13.71 -5.30
N GLN A 231 7.55 13.58 -6.30
CA GLN A 231 7.66 12.53 -7.32
C GLN A 231 8.92 12.69 -8.20
N LYS A 232 9.29 13.93 -8.55
CA LYS A 232 10.45 14.20 -9.40
C LYS A 232 11.74 13.96 -8.63
N GLU A 233 11.82 14.49 -7.43
CA GLU A 233 13.00 14.45 -6.58
C GLU A 233 13.27 13.03 -6.09
N SER A 234 12.23 12.23 -5.83
CA SER A 234 12.37 10.81 -5.49
C SER A 234 12.91 9.96 -6.64
N ILE A 235 12.48 10.21 -7.88
CA ILE A 235 13.08 9.55 -9.06
C ILE A 235 14.52 10.01 -9.26
N MET A 236 14.82 11.29 -9.08
CA MET A 236 16.20 11.80 -9.14
C MET A 236 17.09 11.20 -8.05
N ALA A 237 16.56 11.05 -6.83
CA ALA A 237 17.24 10.38 -5.72
C ALA A 237 17.54 8.92 -6.08
N LEU A 238 16.58 8.21 -6.69
CA LEU A 238 16.80 6.86 -7.21
C LEU A 238 17.95 6.82 -8.24
N CYS A 239 17.97 7.75 -9.21
CA CYS A 239 19.05 7.81 -10.19
C CYS A 239 20.42 8.04 -9.56
N ARG A 240 20.52 9.00 -8.61
CA ARG A 240 21.77 9.28 -7.88
C ARG A 240 22.21 8.07 -7.06
N PHE A 241 21.28 7.43 -6.35
CA PHE A 241 21.54 6.24 -5.57
C PHE A 241 22.12 5.11 -6.43
N LEU A 242 21.48 4.79 -7.55
CA LEU A 242 21.96 3.72 -8.44
C LEU A 242 23.33 4.03 -9.07
N ALA A 243 23.59 5.30 -9.39
CA ALA A 243 24.91 5.75 -9.84
C ALA A 243 25.98 5.55 -8.75
N LYS A 244 25.68 5.92 -7.50
CA LYS A 244 26.57 5.71 -6.33
C LYS A 244 26.85 4.23 -6.06
N CYS A 245 25.92 3.33 -6.35
CA CYS A 245 26.14 1.89 -6.26
C CYS A 245 27.05 1.32 -7.38
N GLY A 246 27.57 2.16 -8.28
CA GLY A 246 28.38 1.72 -9.42
C GLY A 246 27.58 0.94 -10.47
N LYS A 247 26.24 1.07 -10.48
CA LYS A 247 25.35 0.31 -11.36
C LYS A 247 24.96 1.14 -12.58
N SER A 248 25.77 1.11 -13.64
CA SER A 248 25.38 1.73 -14.93
C SER A 248 24.19 1.00 -15.59
N LYS A 249 24.08 -0.31 -15.36
CA LYS A 249 22.96 -1.16 -15.76
C LYS A 249 22.66 -2.21 -14.68
N ILE A 250 21.39 -2.60 -14.59
CA ILE A 250 20.90 -3.72 -13.77
C ILE A 250 20.05 -4.61 -14.67
N ASN A 251 20.37 -5.90 -14.77
CA ASN A 251 19.68 -6.83 -15.68
C ASN A 251 19.64 -6.33 -17.14
N ASN A 252 20.73 -5.73 -17.62
CA ASN A 252 20.83 -5.07 -18.92
C ASN A 252 19.91 -3.84 -19.13
N ILE A 253 19.30 -3.33 -18.07
CA ILE A 253 18.44 -2.15 -18.09
C ILE A 253 19.20 -0.96 -17.50
N SER A 254 19.19 0.18 -18.20
CA SER A 254 19.84 1.41 -17.76
C SER A 254 19.09 2.13 -16.63
N ILE A 255 19.79 2.95 -15.86
CA ILE A 255 19.18 3.85 -14.85
C ILE A 255 18.06 4.70 -15.47
N ASP A 256 18.27 5.28 -16.66
CA ASP A 256 17.25 6.08 -17.35
C ASP A 256 15.99 5.27 -17.67
N THR A 257 16.14 3.98 -17.99
CA THR A 257 14.97 3.10 -18.20
C THR A 257 14.21 2.87 -16.89
N PHE A 258 14.90 2.65 -15.77
CA PHE A 258 14.25 2.55 -14.45
C PHE A 258 13.54 3.86 -14.08
N ALA A 259 14.14 5.01 -14.36
CA ALA A 259 13.53 6.31 -14.14
C ALA A 259 12.24 6.49 -14.97
N LYS A 260 12.28 6.14 -16.27
CA LYS A 260 11.11 6.19 -17.17
C LYS A 260 9.99 5.27 -16.72
N LEU A 261 10.30 4.04 -16.31
CA LEU A 261 9.31 3.11 -15.77
C LEU A 261 8.71 3.62 -14.45
N SER A 262 9.54 4.17 -13.55
CA SER A 262 9.07 4.73 -12.26
C SER A 262 8.15 5.93 -12.49
N ARG A 263 8.55 6.84 -13.38
CA ARG A 263 7.75 7.99 -13.82
C ARG A 263 6.40 7.54 -14.37
N HIS A 264 6.39 6.53 -15.24
CA HIS A 264 5.16 5.99 -15.82
C HIS A 264 4.19 5.46 -14.77
N VAL A 265 4.67 4.77 -13.73
CA VAL A 265 3.79 4.30 -12.65
C VAL A 265 3.18 5.47 -11.88
N LEU A 266 3.97 6.50 -11.53
CA LEU A 266 3.47 7.67 -10.79
C LEU A 266 2.49 8.51 -11.61
N ASP A 267 2.78 8.74 -12.90
CA ASP A 267 1.95 9.55 -13.78
C ASP A 267 0.60 8.88 -14.12
N ASN A 268 0.54 7.55 -13.98
CA ASN A 268 -0.65 6.73 -14.22
C ASN A 268 -1.25 6.17 -12.91
N ALA A 269 -1.01 6.83 -11.78
CA ALA A 269 -1.62 6.48 -10.50
C ALA A 269 -3.08 6.97 -10.43
N TYR A 270 -3.96 6.27 -11.14
CA TYR A 270 -5.40 6.51 -11.12
C TYR A 270 -6.14 5.47 -10.27
N PHE A 271 -7.26 5.86 -9.67
CA PHE A 271 -8.11 4.96 -8.90
C PHE A 271 -9.55 5.46 -8.78
N ALA A 272 -10.47 4.55 -8.48
CA ALA A 272 -11.83 4.87 -8.08
C ALA A 272 -11.98 4.93 -6.56
N TYR A 273 -12.83 5.84 -6.08
CA TYR A 273 -13.31 5.90 -4.70
C TYR A 273 -14.76 6.41 -4.68
N GLU A 274 -15.68 5.70 -4.02
CA GLU A 274 -17.09 6.10 -3.90
C GLU A 274 -17.74 6.57 -5.22
N ASN A 275 -17.58 5.79 -6.28
CA ASN A 275 -18.05 6.08 -7.65
C ASN A 275 -17.41 7.30 -8.34
N ARG A 276 -16.46 7.96 -7.69
CA ARG A 276 -15.65 9.04 -8.25
C ARG A 276 -14.31 8.50 -8.73
N LEU A 277 -13.70 9.20 -9.68
CA LEU A 277 -12.43 8.83 -10.28
C LEU A 277 -11.38 9.87 -9.90
N PHE A 278 -10.17 9.42 -9.57
CA PHE A 278 -9.10 10.30 -9.12
C PHE A 278 -7.78 9.95 -9.78
N LYS A 279 -6.96 10.99 -9.93
CA LYS A 279 -5.53 10.91 -10.19
C LYS A 279 -4.78 11.34 -8.94
N GLN A 280 -3.75 10.59 -8.55
CA GLN A 280 -2.80 11.05 -7.55
C GLN A 280 -1.70 11.89 -8.21
N ILE A 281 -1.57 13.13 -7.75
CA ILE A 281 -0.66 14.15 -8.30
C ILE A 281 0.56 14.43 -7.40
N LYS A 282 0.52 14.00 -6.14
CA LYS A 282 1.65 14.07 -5.19
C LYS A 282 1.91 12.70 -4.57
N GLY A 283 3.16 12.42 -4.23
CA GLY A 283 3.54 11.14 -3.67
C GLY A 283 3.34 9.96 -4.61
N GLY A 284 3.23 8.78 -4.02
CA GLY A 284 2.86 7.55 -4.73
C GLY A 284 1.69 6.83 -4.05
N PRO A 285 0.96 5.99 -4.81
CA PRO A 285 -0.19 5.27 -4.28
C PRO A 285 0.23 4.22 -3.25
N MET A 286 -0.25 4.39 -2.01
CA MET A 286 -0.01 3.44 -0.90
C MET A 286 -0.61 2.08 -1.25
N GLY A 287 0.19 1.13 -1.72
CA GLY A 287 -0.29 -0.16 -2.23
C GLY A 287 0.50 -0.63 -3.45
N PHE A 288 1.20 0.29 -4.12
CA PHE A 288 2.16 -0.02 -5.16
C PHE A 288 3.56 -0.18 -4.56
N ALA A 289 4.24 -1.26 -4.94
CA ALA A 289 5.56 -1.60 -4.39
C ALA A 289 6.62 -0.53 -4.70
N ILE A 290 6.51 0.17 -5.84
CA ILE A 290 7.48 1.21 -6.24
C ILE A 290 7.48 2.39 -5.27
N THR A 291 6.32 2.71 -4.66
CA THR A 291 6.22 3.81 -3.72
C THR A 291 7.09 3.59 -2.49
N GLN A 292 7.22 2.35 -2.04
CA GLN A 292 8.05 2.02 -0.88
C GLN A 292 9.53 2.23 -1.20
N ILE A 293 10.04 1.68 -2.31
CA ILE A 293 11.45 1.87 -2.69
C ILE A 293 11.82 3.31 -3.03
N LEU A 294 10.91 4.06 -3.66
CA LEU A 294 11.15 5.49 -3.87
C LEU A 294 11.21 6.26 -2.54
N ALA A 295 10.34 5.92 -1.58
CA ALA A 295 10.36 6.53 -0.26
C ALA A 295 11.64 6.21 0.50
N ASP A 296 12.05 4.95 0.56
CA ASP A 296 13.26 4.55 1.29
C ASP A 296 14.52 5.20 0.70
N VAL A 297 14.64 5.21 -0.64
CA VAL A 297 15.79 5.82 -1.32
C VAL A 297 15.80 7.34 -1.13
N TYR A 298 14.64 8.00 -1.23
CA TYR A 298 14.54 9.43 -1.00
C TYR A 298 14.92 9.80 0.43
N MET A 299 14.41 9.05 1.41
CA MET A 299 14.74 9.27 2.82
C MET A 299 16.23 9.05 3.09
N PHE A 300 16.81 7.98 2.54
CA PHE A 300 18.24 7.71 2.67
C PHE A 300 19.12 8.85 2.11
N GLU A 301 18.75 9.42 0.96
CA GLU A 301 19.48 10.56 0.40
C GLU A 301 19.25 11.84 1.22
N TRP A 302 18.03 12.07 1.71
CA TRP A 302 17.69 13.24 2.52
C TRP A 302 18.36 13.25 3.90
N GLU A 303 18.39 12.09 4.59
CA GLU A 303 19.02 11.94 5.90
C GLU A 303 20.53 12.17 5.85
N LYS A 304 21.19 11.80 4.74
CA LYS A 304 22.63 12.03 4.56
C LYS A 304 22.99 13.51 4.59
N ASP A 305 22.18 14.35 3.96
CA ASP A 305 22.42 15.79 3.93
C ASP A 305 22.33 16.39 5.35
N ILE A 306 21.41 15.88 6.17
CA ILE A 306 21.26 16.28 7.58
C ILE A 306 22.46 15.84 8.43
N LEU A 307 22.90 14.59 8.27
CA LEU A 307 24.04 14.06 9.02
C LEU A 307 25.36 14.77 8.65
N ALA A 308 25.52 15.14 7.39
CA ALA A 308 26.67 15.93 6.94
C ALA A 308 26.70 17.32 7.61
N GLN A 309 25.55 17.98 7.74
CA GLN A 309 25.43 19.27 8.43
C GLN A 309 25.78 19.16 9.92
N GLN A 310 25.34 18.10 10.60
CA GLN A 310 25.67 17.87 12.01
C GLN A 310 27.18 17.66 12.25
N THR A 311 27.85 16.98 11.32
CA THR A 311 29.30 16.74 11.44
C THR A 311 30.10 18.03 11.27
N ALA A 312 29.67 18.93 10.39
CA ALA A 312 30.29 20.24 10.20
C ALA A 312 30.15 21.16 11.42
N VAL A 313 29.02 21.10 12.13
CA VAL A 313 28.80 21.91 13.35
C VAL A 313 29.65 21.42 14.53
N LYS A 314 30.01 20.13 14.60
CA LYS A 314 30.89 19.59 15.65
C LYS A 314 32.38 19.92 15.45
N GLN A 315 32.76 20.47 14.29
CA GLN A 315 34.13 20.86 13.96
C GLN A 315 34.41 22.35 14.17
N LEU A 316 33.39 23.11 14.61
CA LEU A 316 33.48 24.52 15.02
C LEU A 316 33.47 24.61 16.55
#